data_AF-A0A510JZC5-F1
#
_entry.id   AF-A0A510JZC5-F1
#
_cell.length_a   1.000
_cell.length_b   1.000
_cell.length_c   1.000
_cell.angle_alpha   90.00
_cell.angle_beta   90.00
_cell.angle_gamma   90.00
#
_symmetry.space_group_name_H-M   'P 1'
#
loop_
_entity.id
_entity.type
_entity.pdbx_description
1 polymer ?
#
loop_
_entity_poly.entity_id
_entity_poly.type
_entity_poly.pdbx_seq_one_letter_code
_entity_poly.pdbx_strand_id
1 'polypeptide(L)'
;MNSKLKIQINKFINTVYLLFLFRFIVLFSNGYSDKTTRWMIQINLIICVVLFFLIFFKTKRYNLYIITRITAILIFGLKYSTFNNRNIEANISTIKIYVSFLILSMLLFGYQRYIKRKKYWKILLLFISFFSIKPFVEYYYHYYSNPKNVIYEMEITNIKDTKEMLEIISKLPLINIVRYEDKNGRVIAFPNTDLTRTGFTLQTNMKKENESMILVSTETYISYESADKLADEIKKYLTLIGKSKEKVRLHIVTLKSREFPIKIYEIQYGQIKEIFKLKNIRESEDVFEIIFLIPSIFIGQRY
;
A
#
# COMPACT_ATOMS: atom_id res chain seq x y z
N MET A 1 23.34 13.86 -37.63
CA MET A 1 22.23 13.12 -36.99
C MET A 1 20.90 13.62 -37.55
N ASN A 2 20.09 12.75 -38.16
CA ASN A 2 18.83 13.11 -38.83
C ASN A 2 17.85 13.80 -37.85
N SER A 3 17.15 14.85 -38.29
CA SER A 3 16.31 15.70 -37.40
C SER A 3 15.18 14.89 -36.74
N LYS A 4 14.62 13.91 -37.45
CA LYS A 4 13.63 12.95 -36.93
C LYS A 4 14.21 12.07 -35.81
N LEU A 5 15.42 11.54 -35.99
CA LEU A 5 16.09 10.70 -35.00
C LEU A 5 16.38 11.47 -33.71
N LYS A 6 16.80 12.74 -33.82
CA LYS A 6 17.00 13.63 -32.65
C LYS A 6 15.72 13.87 -31.86
N ILE A 7 14.59 14.03 -32.55
CA ILE A 7 13.29 14.18 -31.90
C ILE A 7 12.88 12.89 -31.18
N GLN A 8 13.06 11.73 -31.81
CA GLN A 8 12.75 10.43 -31.20
C GLN A 8 13.59 10.15 -29.95
N ILE A 9 14.91 10.37 -30.02
CA ILE A 9 15.81 10.21 -28.86
C ILE A 9 15.39 11.12 -27.71
N ASN A 10 15.06 12.38 -27.99
CA ASN A 10 14.61 13.32 -26.96
C ASN A 10 13.28 12.91 -26.31
N LYS A 11 12.33 12.37 -27.10
CA LYS A 11 11.08 11.81 -26.58
C LYS A 11 11.36 10.60 -25.69
N PHE A 12 12.22 9.69 -26.14
CA PHE A 12 12.59 8.49 -25.39
C PHE A 12 13.20 8.86 -24.02
N ILE A 13 14.17 9.78 -23.98
CA ILE A 13 14.80 10.23 -22.72
C ILE A 13 13.75 10.83 -21.76
N ASN A 14 12.84 11.66 -22.28
CA ASN A 14 11.75 12.22 -21.46
C ASN A 14 10.84 11.12 -20.88
N THR A 15 10.46 10.14 -21.69
CA THR A 15 9.63 9.01 -21.24
C THR A 15 10.34 8.21 -20.16
N VAL A 16 11.62 7.87 -20.38
CA VAL A 16 12.43 7.15 -19.38
C VAL A 16 12.54 7.94 -18.08
N TYR A 17 12.75 9.25 -18.14
CA TYR A 17 12.77 10.10 -16.93
C TYR A 17 11.45 10.06 -16.16
N LEU A 18 10.31 10.15 -16.87
CA LEU A 18 8.99 10.04 -16.23
C LEU A 18 8.77 8.66 -15.59
N LEU A 19 9.22 7.58 -16.23
CA LEU A 19 9.14 6.22 -15.66
C LEU A 19 9.97 6.11 -14.37
N PHE A 20 11.15 6.70 -14.34
CA PHE A 20 11.99 6.70 -13.13
C PHE A 20 11.43 7.60 -12.02
N LEU A 21 10.84 8.75 -12.36
CA LEU A 21 10.08 9.56 -11.41
C LEU A 21 8.89 8.78 -10.84
N PHE A 22 8.14 8.09 -11.70
CA PHE A 22 7.02 7.26 -11.29
C PHE A 22 7.44 6.09 -10.39
N ARG A 23 8.57 5.46 -10.69
CA ARG A 23 9.13 4.36 -9.89
C ARG A 23 9.38 4.76 -8.44
N PHE A 24 9.60 6.04 -8.13
CA PHE A 24 9.66 6.48 -6.74
C PHE A 24 8.34 6.30 -5.99
N ILE A 25 7.20 6.50 -6.65
CA ILE A 25 5.88 6.27 -6.03
C ILE A 25 5.80 4.81 -5.57
N VAL A 26 6.24 3.87 -6.43
CA VAL A 26 6.34 2.44 -6.11
C VAL A 26 7.25 2.21 -4.91
N LEU A 27 8.47 2.72 -4.97
CA LEU A 27 9.49 2.49 -3.93
C LEU A 27 9.09 3.08 -2.58
N PHE A 28 8.40 4.22 -2.53
CA PHE A 28 7.92 4.82 -1.29
C PHE A 28 6.66 4.16 -0.75
N SER A 29 5.90 3.48 -1.61
CA SER A 29 4.69 2.75 -1.20
C SER A 29 5.03 1.33 -0.74
N ASN A 30 6.16 0.76 -1.14
CA ASN A 30 6.64 -0.52 -0.61
C ASN A 30 6.73 -0.46 0.92
N GLY A 31 6.12 -1.42 1.61
CA GLY A 31 5.90 -1.41 3.07
C GLY A 31 7.14 -1.48 3.95
N TYR A 32 8.31 -1.52 3.32
CA TYR A 32 9.58 -1.82 3.97
C TYR A 32 10.42 -0.55 4.13
N SER A 33 10.97 -0.36 5.32
CA SER A 33 11.91 0.72 5.63
C SER A 33 13.37 0.24 5.72
N ASP A 34 13.67 -0.87 5.04
CA ASP A 34 14.91 -1.60 5.17
C ASP A 34 16.07 -1.04 4.32
N LYS A 35 17.26 -1.66 4.48
CA LYS A 35 18.48 -1.25 3.76
C LYS A 35 18.34 -1.44 2.25
N THR A 36 17.62 -2.47 1.80
CA THR A 36 17.42 -2.79 0.38
C THR A 36 16.59 -1.72 -0.32
N THR A 37 15.45 -1.34 0.28
CA THR A 37 14.57 -0.28 -0.24
C THR A 37 15.32 1.05 -0.34
N ARG A 38 16.17 1.36 0.65
CA ARG A 38 17.04 2.54 0.62
C ARG A 38 17.99 2.53 -0.59
N TRP A 39 18.68 1.43 -0.85
CA TRP A 39 19.57 1.31 -2.02
C TRP A 39 18.81 1.49 -3.33
N MET A 40 17.62 0.90 -3.46
CA MET A 40 16.78 1.07 -4.64
C MET A 40 16.39 2.54 -4.86
N ILE A 41 16.00 3.26 -3.81
CA ILE A 41 15.69 4.69 -3.86
C ILE A 41 16.91 5.50 -4.29
N GLN A 42 18.09 5.22 -3.73
CA GLN A 42 19.32 5.93 -4.07
C GLN A 42 19.76 5.70 -5.52
N ILE A 43 19.72 4.46 -6.02
CA ILE A 43 20.02 4.14 -7.41
C ILE A 43 19.03 4.85 -8.34
N ASN A 44 17.73 4.82 -8.00
CA ASN A 44 16.68 5.49 -8.78
C ASN A 44 16.90 7.01 -8.81
N LEU A 45 17.38 7.60 -7.72
CA LEU A 45 17.73 9.02 -7.62
C LEU A 45 18.90 9.39 -8.50
N ILE A 46 19.99 8.62 -8.46
CA ILE A 46 21.16 8.85 -9.31
C ILE A 46 20.75 8.85 -10.79
N ILE A 47 19.95 7.87 -11.21
CA ILE A 47 19.46 7.77 -12.59
C ILE A 47 18.56 8.98 -12.93
N CYS A 48 17.66 9.38 -12.03
CA CYS A 48 16.84 10.58 -12.21
C CYS A 48 17.66 11.86 -12.35
N VAL A 49 18.74 12.01 -11.58
CA VAL A 49 19.64 13.16 -11.67
C VAL A 49 20.33 13.21 -13.03
N VAL A 50 20.86 12.08 -13.50
CA VAL A 50 21.51 12.00 -14.83
C VAL A 50 20.51 12.34 -15.94
N LEU A 51 19.33 11.73 -15.92
CA LEU A 51 18.27 11.99 -16.89
C LEU A 51 17.77 13.43 -16.84
N PHE A 52 17.64 14.01 -15.63
CA PHE A 52 17.29 15.41 -15.44
C PHE A 52 18.29 16.33 -16.17
N PHE A 53 19.60 16.15 -15.97
CA PHE A 53 20.59 16.98 -16.65
C PHE A 53 20.57 16.79 -18.17
N LEU A 54 20.40 15.54 -18.65
CA LEU A 54 20.25 15.28 -20.09
C LEU A 54 19.05 16.05 -20.68
N ILE A 55 17.91 16.04 -20.00
CA ILE A 55 16.70 16.77 -20.40
C ILE A 55 16.94 18.28 -20.34
N PHE A 56 17.45 18.78 -19.21
CA PHE A 56 17.69 20.19 -18.96
C PHE A 56 18.58 20.84 -20.03
N PHE A 57 19.64 20.16 -20.46
CA PHE A 57 20.57 20.67 -21.47
C PHE A 57 20.16 20.34 -22.93
N LYS A 58 19.61 19.15 -23.21
CA LYS A 58 19.39 18.69 -24.60
C LYS A 58 17.94 18.86 -25.09
N THR A 59 16.93 18.80 -24.22
CA THR A 59 15.52 18.77 -24.66
C THR A 59 14.80 20.08 -24.34
N LYS A 60 14.44 20.84 -25.38
CA LYS A 60 13.64 22.08 -25.24
C LYS A 60 12.13 21.83 -25.10
N ARG A 61 11.67 20.58 -25.05
CA ARG A 61 10.24 20.21 -25.03
C ARG A 61 10.00 19.08 -24.04
N TYR A 62 9.80 19.43 -22.77
CA TYR A 62 9.30 18.54 -21.72
C TYR A 62 8.00 19.13 -21.15
N ASN A 63 7.08 18.26 -20.71
CA ASN A 63 5.81 18.67 -20.12
C ASN A 63 6.00 18.95 -18.64
N LEU A 64 6.30 20.22 -18.32
CA LEU A 64 6.61 20.64 -16.96
C LEU A 64 5.42 20.45 -16.00
N TYR A 65 4.18 20.52 -16.48
CA TYR A 65 3.00 20.25 -15.65
C TYR A 65 2.93 18.80 -15.17
N ILE A 66 3.27 17.83 -16.03
CA ILE A 66 3.31 16.41 -15.65
C ILE A 66 4.39 16.18 -14.60
N ILE A 67 5.59 16.71 -14.84
CA ILE A 67 6.71 16.62 -13.90
C ILE A 67 6.29 17.22 -12.56
N THR A 68 5.73 18.44 -12.55
CA THR A 68 5.25 19.11 -11.34
C THR A 68 4.18 18.31 -10.60
N ARG A 69 3.21 17.70 -11.30
CA ARG A 69 2.19 16.86 -10.66
C ARG A 69 2.79 15.61 -10.04
N ILE A 70 3.65 14.88 -10.76
CA ILE A 70 4.33 13.69 -10.22
C ILE A 70 5.20 14.09 -9.01
N THR A 71 5.96 15.18 -9.11
CA THR A 71 6.75 15.72 -8.00
C THR A 71 5.88 16.09 -6.80
N ALA A 72 4.69 16.66 -7.00
CA ALA A 72 3.74 16.96 -5.93
C ALA A 72 3.22 15.68 -5.26
N ILE A 73 2.85 14.65 -6.04
CA ILE A 73 2.43 13.34 -5.51
C ILE A 73 3.53 12.76 -4.63
N LEU A 74 4.77 12.81 -5.11
CA LEU A 74 5.93 12.30 -4.38
C LEU A 74 6.15 13.06 -3.07
N ILE A 75 6.16 14.39 -3.11
CA ILE A 75 6.42 15.22 -1.92
C ILE A 75 5.30 15.08 -0.88
N PHE A 76 4.03 15.18 -1.28
CA PHE A 76 2.91 15.06 -0.35
C PHE A 76 2.69 13.61 0.11
N GLY A 77 2.95 12.63 -0.76
CA GLY A 77 2.82 11.20 -0.46
C GLY A 77 3.86 10.69 0.55
N LEU A 78 5.03 11.32 0.64
CA LEU A 78 6.07 10.96 1.63
C LEU A 78 5.57 11.00 3.09
N LYS A 79 4.57 11.84 3.40
CA LYS A 79 3.93 11.87 4.73
C LYS A 79 3.33 10.52 5.11
N TYR A 80 2.87 9.76 4.11
CA TYR A 80 2.16 8.51 4.27
C TYR A 80 3.04 7.28 3.99
N SER A 81 4.20 7.47 3.35
CA SER A 81 5.18 6.42 3.10
C SER A 81 5.68 5.74 4.38
N THR A 82 5.74 4.41 4.34
CA THR A 82 6.36 3.55 5.37
C THR A 82 7.86 3.77 5.49
N PHE A 83 8.52 4.22 4.41
CA PHE A 83 9.94 4.56 4.40
C PHE A 83 10.26 5.78 5.29
N ASN A 84 9.27 6.65 5.54
CA ASN A 84 9.35 7.80 6.45
C ASN A 84 9.28 7.39 7.94
N ASN A 85 10.01 6.33 8.29
CA ASN A 85 10.16 5.89 9.67
C ASN A 85 11.18 6.79 10.37
N ARG A 86 10.70 7.73 11.19
CA ARG A 86 11.53 8.72 11.89
C ARG A 86 12.55 8.13 12.86
N ASN A 87 12.42 6.84 13.21
CA ASN A 87 13.38 6.13 14.05
C ASN A 87 14.65 5.69 13.28
N ILE A 88 14.67 5.81 11.96
CA ILE A 88 15.81 5.42 11.11
C ILE A 88 16.37 6.69 10.45
N GLU A 89 17.37 7.29 11.09
CA GLU A 89 17.97 8.56 10.67
C GLU A 89 18.47 8.54 9.21
N ALA A 90 19.04 7.41 8.77
CA ALA A 90 19.50 7.25 7.38
C ALA A 90 18.35 7.28 6.34
N ASN A 91 17.14 6.85 6.71
CA ASN A 91 15.97 6.95 5.84
C ASN A 91 15.49 8.40 5.74
N ILE A 92 15.45 9.10 6.89
CA ILE A 92 15.15 10.55 6.93
C ILE A 92 16.12 11.32 6.03
N SER A 93 17.43 11.03 6.14
CA SER A 93 18.45 11.68 5.31
C SER A 93 18.23 11.41 3.82
N THR A 94 17.95 10.16 3.43
CA THR A 94 17.66 9.79 2.04
C THR A 94 16.44 10.55 1.50
N ILE A 95 15.37 10.67 2.30
CA ILE A 95 14.17 11.45 1.95
C ILE A 95 14.52 12.92 1.76
N LYS A 96 15.30 13.53 2.67
CA LYS A 96 15.70 14.94 2.57
C LYS A 96 16.49 15.22 1.29
N ILE A 97 17.46 14.38 0.95
CA ILE A 97 18.26 14.50 -0.27
C ILE A 97 17.35 14.41 -1.50
N TYR A 98 16.45 13.43 -1.50
CA TYR A 98 15.48 13.22 -2.56
C TYR A 98 14.54 14.42 -2.78
N VAL A 99 13.91 14.93 -1.72
CA VAL A 99 13.01 16.09 -1.78
C VAL A 99 13.76 17.33 -2.24
N SER A 100 14.98 17.54 -1.75
CA SER A 100 15.84 18.65 -2.17
C SER A 100 16.12 18.62 -3.67
N PHE A 101 16.45 17.44 -4.21
CA PHE A 101 16.64 17.26 -5.65
C PHE A 101 15.38 17.60 -6.46
N LEU A 102 14.21 17.11 -6.03
CA LEU A 102 12.96 17.37 -6.73
C LEU A 102 12.62 18.86 -6.77
N ILE A 103 12.74 19.56 -5.63
CA ILE A 103 12.50 21.01 -5.55
C ILE A 103 13.49 21.76 -6.45
N LEU A 104 14.78 21.44 -6.36
CA LEU A 104 15.81 22.06 -7.20
C LEU A 104 15.53 21.86 -8.69
N SER A 105 15.14 20.64 -9.09
CA SER A 105 14.83 20.32 -10.48
C SER A 105 13.65 21.16 -11.02
N MET A 106 12.59 21.33 -10.22
CA MET A 106 11.44 22.17 -10.57
C MET A 106 11.82 23.65 -10.69
N LEU A 107 12.63 24.17 -9.77
CA LEU A 107 13.12 25.55 -9.82
C LEU A 107 13.94 25.80 -11.09
N LEU A 108 14.86 24.90 -11.42
CA LEU A 108 15.69 25.00 -12.62
C LEU A 108 14.85 24.96 -13.90
N PHE A 109 13.90 24.02 -14.00
CA PHE A 109 12.99 23.96 -15.14
C PHE A 109 12.09 25.21 -15.25
N GLY A 110 11.52 25.67 -14.14
CA GLY A 110 10.70 26.89 -14.09
C GLY A 110 11.50 28.13 -14.51
N TYR A 111 12.74 28.25 -14.04
CA TYR A 111 13.63 29.34 -14.41
C TYR A 111 13.94 29.35 -15.92
N GLN A 112 14.39 28.22 -16.46
CA GLN A 112 14.77 28.09 -17.87
C GLN A 112 13.57 28.30 -18.82
N ARG A 113 12.38 27.81 -18.44
CA ARG A 113 11.19 27.79 -19.30
C ARG A 113 10.39 29.09 -19.24
N TYR A 114 10.21 29.66 -18.06
CA TYR A 114 9.24 30.73 -17.82
C TYR A 114 9.88 32.01 -17.32
N ILE A 115 10.78 31.97 -16.33
CA ILE A 115 11.40 33.20 -15.79
C ILE A 115 12.26 33.87 -16.85
N LYS A 116 13.16 33.14 -17.53
CA LYS A 116 13.99 33.68 -18.62
C LYS A 116 13.16 34.27 -19.77
N ARG A 117 11.89 33.86 -19.92
CA ARG A 117 10.98 34.31 -20.98
C ARG A 117 9.92 35.28 -20.47
N LYS A 118 10.04 35.77 -19.22
CA LYS A 118 9.09 36.67 -18.55
C LYS A 118 7.63 36.17 -18.55
N LYS A 119 7.41 34.85 -18.51
CA LYS A 119 6.08 34.21 -18.53
C LYS A 119 5.56 33.91 -17.11
N TYR A 120 5.45 34.93 -16.27
CA TYR A 120 5.14 34.77 -14.84
C TYR A 120 3.78 34.12 -14.57
N TRP A 121 2.76 34.38 -15.40
CA TRP A 121 1.46 33.70 -15.29
C TRP A 121 1.58 32.16 -15.35
N LYS A 122 2.50 31.63 -16.16
CA LYS A 122 2.73 30.18 -16.24
C LYS A 122 3.40 29.61 -14.99
N ILE A 123 4.14 30.43 -14.25
CA ILE A 123 4.73 30.03 -12.96
C ILE A 123 3.62 29.91 -11.91
N LEU A 124 2.68 30.87 -11.87
CA LEU A 124 1.51 30.78 -11.01
C LEU A 124 0.70 29.50 -11.29
N LEU A 125 0.46 29.18 -12.57
CA LEU A 125 -0.22 27.94 -12.96
C LEU A 125 0.53 26.68 -12.53
N LEU A 126 1.87 26.68 -12.54
CA LEU A 126 2.65 25.55 -12.00
C LEU A 126 2.44 25.40 -10.49
N PHE A 127 2.46 26.51 -9.74
CA PHE A 127 2.22 26.47 -8.29
C PHE A 127 0.82 25.94 -7.97
N ILE A 128 -0.21 26.44 -8.66
CA ILE A 128 -1.58 25.93 -8.52
C ILE A 128 -1.62 24.43 -8.86
N SER A 129 -0.99 24.03 -9.97
CA SER A 129 -0.93 22.61 -10.35
C SER A 129 -0.19 21.76 -9.31
N PHE A 130 0.81 22.29 -8.63
CA PHE A 130 1.53 21.59 -7.56
C PHE A 130 0.63 21.40 -6.33
N PHE A 131 0.06 22.48 -5.81
CA PHE A 131 -0.72 22.44 -4.57
C PHE A 131 -2.08 21.76 -4.72
N SER A 132 -2.68 21.78 -5.92
CA SER A 132 -3.95 21.07 -6.20
C SER A 132 -3.88 19.56 -5.97
N ILE A 133 -2.67 18.97 -5.97
CA ILE A 133 -2.47 17.55 -5.74
C ILE A 133 -2.59 17.16 -4.26
N LYS A 134 -2.34 18.10 -3.33
CA LYS A 134 -2.39 17.81 -1.89
C LYS A 134 -3.72 17.16 -1.44
N PRO A 135 -4.91 17.75 -1.71
CA PRO A 135 -6.17 17.13 -1.29
C PRO A 135 -6.41 15.77 -1.94
N PHE A 136 -5.96 15.57 -3.19
CA PHE A 136 -6.06 14.27 -3.87
C PHE A 136 -5.22 13.20 -3.15
N VAL A 137 -3.98 13.52 -2.80
CA VAL A 137 -3.10 12.60 -2.05
C VAL A 137 -3.70 12.31 -0.66
N GLU A 138 -4.18 13.33 0.04
CA GLU A 138 -4.81 13.14 1.36
C GLU A 138 -6.04 12.22 1.26
N TYR A 139 -6.94 12.47 0.31
CA TYR A 139 -8.11 11.62 0.08
C TYR A 139 -7.72 10.17 -0.23
N TYR A 140 -6.77 9.97 -1.15
CA TYR A 140 -6.29 8.65 -1.55
C TYR A 140 -5.77 7.85 -0.34
N TYR A 141 -4.86 8.42 0.44
CA TYR A 141 -4.30 7.73 1.60
C TYR A 141 -5.30 7.52 2.74
N HIS A 142 -6.26 8.44 2.93
CA HIS A 142 -7.29 8.27 3.95
C HIS A 142 -8.32 7.19 3.58
N TYR A 143 -8.67 7.07 2.30
CA TYR A 143 -9.72 6.16 1.86
C TYR A 143 -9.21 4.75 1.58
N TYR A 144 -8.00 4.65 1.01
CA TYR A 144 -7.43 3.37 0.59
C TYR A 144 -6.41 2.85 1.60
N SER A 145 -5.39 3.63 1.97
CA SER A 145 -4.24 3.09 2.71
C SER A 145 -4.34 3.11 4.25
N ASN A 146 -5.30 3.84 4.83
CA ASN A 146 -5.49 3.89 6.28
C ASN A 146 -6.31 2.69 6.76
N PRO A 147 -5.87 2.00 7.84
CA PRO A 147 -6.66 0.94 8.42
C PRO A 147 -8.04 1.43 8.85
N LYS A 148 -9.07 0.70 8.44
CA LYS A 148 -10.46 1.05 8.71
C LYS A 148 -10.85 0.68 10.13
N ASN A 149 -11.61 1.58 10.77
CA ASN A 149 -12.30 1.27 12.01
C ASN A 149 -13.64 0.61 11.67
N VAL A 150 -13.78 -0.64 12.06
CA VAL A 150 -14.95 -1.49 11.87
C VAL A 150 -15.48 -1.95 13.23
N ILE A 151 -16.80 -2.03 13.32
CA ILE A 151 -17.53 -2.60 14.46
C ILE A 151 -18.04 -3.97 14.02
N TYR A 152 -17.75 -5.00 14.80
CA TYR A 152 -18.08 -6.40 14.48
C TYR A 152 -19.21 -6.99 15.34
N GLU A 153 -19.81 -6.18 16.21
CA GLU A 153 -20.81 -6.62 17.18
C GLU A 153 -22.09 -7.11 16.48
N MET A 154 -22.44 -8.38 16.70
CA MET A 154 -23.71 -8.97 16.27
C MET A 154 -24.38 -9.69 17.45
N GLU A 155 -25.69 -9.52 17.59
CA GLU A 155 -26.49 -10.21 18.62
C GLU A 155 -26.82 -11.65 18.20
N ILE A 156 -25.81 -12.52 18.18
CA ILE A 156 -25.98 -13.94 17.87
C ILE A 156 -26.04 -14.74 19.17
N THR A 157 -27.13 -15.47 19.37
CA THR A 157 -27.41 -16.23 20.58
C THR A 157 -27.23 -17.73 20.42
N ASN A 158 -27.22 -18.25 19.18
CA ASN A 158 -27.06 -19.67 18.91
C ASN A 158 -26.36 -19.88 17.55
N ILE A 159 -25.47 -20.88 17.50
CA ILE A 159 -24.77 -21.33 16.29
C ILE A 159 -24.72 -22.86 16.34
N LYS A 160 -25.22 -23.53 15.30
CA LYS A 160 -25.38 -24.99 15.25
C LYS A 160 -24.05 -25.72 15.20
N ASP A 161 -23.14 -25.27 14.34
CA ASP A 161 -21.88 -25.97 14.08
C ASP A 161 -20.77 -25.05 13.58
N THR A 162 -19.60 -25.64 13.34
CA THR A 162 -18.43 -24.92 12.81
C THR A 162 -18.69 -24.34 11.41
N LYS A 163 -19.53 -24.96 10.59
CA LYS A 163 -19.81 -24.49 9.23
C LYS A 163 -20.64 -23.20 9.28
N GLU A 164 -21.70 -23.17 10.09
CA GLU A 164 -22.55 -21.99 10.29
C GLU A 164 -21.75 -20.85 10.94
N MET A 165 -20.86 -21.14 11.89
CA MET A 165 -19.94 -20.15 12.47
C MET A 165 -19.12 -19.44 11.38
N LEU A 166 -18.53 -20.21 10.46
CA LEU A 166 -17.68 -19.63 9.41
C LEU A 166 -18.49 -18.83 8.39
N GLU A 167 -19.71 -19.26 8.10
CA GLU A 167 -20.63 -18.51 7.24
C GLU A 167 -21.01 -17.16 7.88
N ILE A 168 -21.29 -17.13 9.18
CA ILE A 168 -21.55 -15.90 9.94
C ILE A 168 -20.34 -14.96 9.87
N ILE A 169 -19.13 -15.46 10.17
CA ILE A 169 -17.92 -14.63 10.12
C ILE A 169 -17.68 -14.10 8.70
N SER A 170 -17.94 -14.91 7.66
CA SER A 170 -17.78 -14.47 6.27
C SER A 170 -18.74 -13.34 5.85
N LYS A 171 -19.85 -13.15 6.57
CA LYS A 171 -20.82 -12.07 6.34
C LYS A 171 -20.51 -10.79 7.13
N LEU A 172 -19.51 -10.81 8.01
CA LEU A 172 -19.09 -9.63 8.76
C LEU A 172 -18.50 -8.55 7.82
N PRO A 173 -18.59 -7.26 8.19
CA PRO A 173 -18.10 -6.18 7.33
C PRO A 173 -16.61 -6.31 7.00
N LEU A 174 -16.28 -6.14 5.72
CA LEU A 174 -14.93 -6.23 5.17
C LEU A 174 -14.25 -7.60 5.34
N ILE A 175 -14.97 -8.67 5.69
CA ILE A 175 -14.43 -10.02 5.64
C ILE A 175 -14.54 -10.54 4.21
N ASN A 176 -13.40 -10.93 3.66
CA ASN A 176 -13.32 -11.49 2.31
C ASN A 176 -13.36 -13.02 2.34
N ILE A 177 -12.48 -13.63 3.14
CA ILE A 177 -12.38 -15.10 3.25
C ILE A 177 -12.18 -15.47 4.71
N VAL A 178 -12.86 -16.52 5.13
CA VAL A 178 -12.59 -17.21 6.39
C VAL A 178 -12.24 -18.67 6.12
N ARG A 179 -11.24 -19.17 6.83
CA ARG A 179 -10.80 -20.56 6.77
C ARG A 179 -10.68 -21.11 8.18
N TYR A 180 -11.14 -22.33 8.39
CA TYR A 180 -10.89 -23.13 9.57
C TYR A 180 -10.12 -24.38 9.19
N GLU A 181 -9.18 -24.75 10.03
CA GLU A 181 -8.50 -26.03 9.98
C GLU A 181 -8.54 -26.68 11.37
N ASP A 182 -9.14 -27.86 11.45
CA ASP A 182 -9.21 -28.60 12.71
C ASP A 182 -7.89 -29.33 13.02
N LYS A 183 -7.78 -29.89 14.23
CA LYS A 183 -6.59 -30.63 14.69
C LYS A 183 -6.23 -31.84 13.80
N ASN A 184 -7.22 -32.39 13.09
CA ASN A 184 -7.08 -33.56 12.24
C ASN A 184 -6.77 -33.19 10.78
N GLY A 185 -6.59 -31.90 10.47
CA GLY A 185 -6.25 -31.41 9.13
C GLY A 185 -7.45 -31.22 8.20
N ARG A 186 -8.69 -31.31 8.70
CA ARG A 186 -9.88 -30.97 7.90
C ARG A 186 -9.97 -29.46 7.72
N VAL A 187 -10.13 -29.04 6.48
CA VAL A 187 -10.20 -27.62 6.10
C VAL A 187 -11.62 -27.27 5.64
N ILE A 188 -12.15 -26.16 6.16
CA ILE A 188 -13.42 -25.56 5.73
C ILE A 188 -13.14 -24.09 5.42
N ALA A 189 -13.62 -23.56 4.30
CA ALA A 189 -13.47 -22.15 3.95
C ALA A 189 -14.74 -21.54 3.36
N PHE A 190 -14.90 -20.24 3.57
CA PHE A 190 -16.03 -19.43 3.12
C PHE A 190 -15.53 -18.09 2.54
N PRO A 191 -15.94 -17.73 1.31
CA PRO A 191 -16.63 -18.58 0.33
C PRO A 191 -15.80 -19.81 -0.07
N ASN A 192 -16.45 -20.84 -0.63
CA ASN A 192 -15.79 -22.08 -1.05
C ASN A 192 -14.94 -21.81 -2.32
N THR A 193 -13.73 -21.28 -2.13
CA THR A 193 -12.79 -20.93 -3.20
C THR A 193 -11.61 -21.90 -3.23
N ASP A 194 -11.03 -22.13 -4.40
CA ASP A 194 -9.81 -22.94 -4.54
C ASP A 194 -8.63 -22.28 -3.80
N LEU A 195 -8.35 -22.79 -2.61
CA LEU A 195 -7.40 -22.20 -1.66
C LEU A 195 -5.94 -22.31 -2.14
N THR A 196 -5.63 -23.21 -3.07
CA THR A 196 -4.27 -23.37 -3.62
C THR A 196 -3.80 -22.13 -4.40
N ARG A 197 -4.74 -21.40 -5.02
CA ARG A 197 -4.49 -20.16 -5.77
C ARG A 197 -4.43 -18.90 -4.90
N THR A 198 -4.69 -19.02 -3.59
CA THR A 198 -4.94 -17.86 -2.73
C THR A 198 -3.76 -17.45 -1.84
N GLY A 199 -2.66 -18.20 -1.80
CA GLY A 199 -1.50 -17.90 -0.94
C GLY A 199 -1.70 -18.21 0.55
N PHE A 200 -2.83 -18.82 0.94
CA PHE A 200 -3.11 -19.24 2.33
C PHE A 200 -2.33 -20.48 2.80
N THR A 201 -1.48 -21.06 1.96
CA THR A 201 -0.68 -22.26 2.24
C THR A 201 0.52 -22.01 3.15
N LEU A 202 0.98 -20.76 3.31
CA LEU A 202 2.15 -20.44 4.12
C LEU A 202 1.87 -20.40 5.63
N GLN A 203 0.65 -20.01 6.04
CA GLN A 203 0.30 -19.92 7.47
C GLN A 203 -0.05 -21.27 8.10
N THR A 204 -0.46 -22.24 7.28
CA THR A 204 -0.69 -23.63 7.73
C THR A 204 0.54 -24.29 8.32
N ASN A 205 1.74 -23.91 7.86
CA ASN A 205 3.00 -24.45 8.37
C ASN A 205 3.36 -23.91 9.77
N MET A 206 2.63 -22.92 10.30
CA MET A 206 2.82 -22.40 11.66
C MET A 206 1.97 -23.13 12.71
N LYS A 207 1.05 -24.00 12.29
CA LYS A 207 0.17 -24.77 13.18
C LYS A 207 1.00 -25.76 14.00
N LYS A 208 0.81 -25.77 15.32
CA LYS A 208 1.40 -26.78 16.20
C LYS A 208 0.53 -28.03 16.23
N GLU A 209 1.14 -29.18 16.50
CA GLU A 209 0.41 -30.41 16.77
C GLU A 209 -0.64 -30.16 17.87
N ASN A 210 -1.89 -30.61 17.63
CA ASN A 210 -3.05 -30.49 18.51
C ASN A 210 -3.74 -29.11 18.65
N GLU A 211 -3.46 -28.15 17.77
CA GLU A 211 -4.16 -26.86 17.71
C GLU A 211 -5.10 -26.77 16.50
N SER A 212 -6.26 -26.15 16.67
CA SER A 212 -7.12 -25.74 15.55
C SER A 212 -6.71 -24.33 15.09
N MET A 213 -6.93 -23.99 13.83
CA MET A 213 -6.59 -22.66 13.28
C MET A 213 -7.81 -22.03 12.62
N ILE A 214 -8.09 -20.76 12.94
CA ILE A 214 -8.98 -19.90 12.17
C ILE A 214 -8.12 -18.85 11.48
N LEU A 215 -8.31 -18.68 10.19
CA LEU A 215 -7.73 -17.60 9.42
C LEU A 215 -8.85 -16.73 8.88
N VAL A 216 -8.76 -15.43 9.13
CA VAL A 216 -9.70 -14.42 8.65
C VAL A 216 -8.95 -13.43 7.77
N SER A 217 -9.37 -13.33 6.52
CA SER A 217 -8.85 -12.37 5.55
C SER A 217 -9.84 -11.24 5.36
N THR A 218 -9.40 -10.02 5.64
CA THR A 218 -10.18 -8.80 5.39
C THR A 218 -9.90 -8.26 3.99
N GLU A 219 -10.85 -7.53 3.40
CA GLU A 219 -10.68 -6.89 2.08
C GLU A 219 -9.57 -5.84 2.07
N THR A 220 -9.40 -5.12 3.17
CA THR A 220 -8.38 -4.09 3.38
C THR A 220 -7.86 -4.15 4.82
N TYR A 221 -6.83 -3.38 5.16
CA TYR A 221 -6.33 -3.28 6.52
C TYR A 221 -7.40 -2.72 7.46
N ILE A 222 -7.56 -3.35 8.62
CA ILE A 222 -8.40 -2.87 9.72
C ILE A 222 -7.51 -2.37 10.86
N SER A 223 -8.02 -1.48 11.70
CA SER A 223 -7.25 -0.98 12.85
C SER A 223 -6.98 -2.09 13.86
N TYR A 224 -5.97 -1.89 14.73
CA TYR A 224 -5.70 -2.86 15.79
C TYR A 224 -6.90 -3.06 16.71
N GLU A 225 -7.64 -1.99 17.00
CA GLU A 225 -8.85 -2.04 17.83
C GLU A 225 -9.97 -2.84 17.17
N SER A 226 -10.15 -2.67 15.85
CA SER A 226 -11.11 -3.46 15.08
C SER A 226 -10.71 -4.93 14.98
N ALA A 227 -9.41 -5.22 14.88
CA ALA A 227 -8.91 -6.59 14.95
C ALA A 227 -9.19 -7.23 16.33
N ASP A 228 -9.04 -6.46 17.42
CA ASP A 228 -9.38 -6.91 18.78
C ASP A 228 -10.87 -7.24 18.90
N LYS A 229 -11.76 -6.34 18.42
CA LYS A 229 -13.22 -6.57 18.41
C LYS A 229 -13.62 -7.80 17.58
N LEU A 230 -13.02 -7.99 16.41
CA LEU A 230 -13.25 -9.17 15.58
C LEU A 230 -12.86 -10.46 16.31
N ALA A 231 -11.71 -10.44 17.00
CA ALA A 231 -11.24 -11.59 17.74
C ALA A 231 -12.14 -11.92 18.94
N ASP A 232 -12.67 -10.90 19.62
CA ASP A 232 -13.66 -11.07 20.69
C ASP A 232 -14.99 -11.65 20.19
N GLU A 233 -15.46 -11.24 19.02
CA GLU A 233 -16.66 -11.83 18.40
C GLU A 233 -16.44 -13.29 18.02
N ILE A 234 -15.30 -13.62 17.40
CA ILE A 234 -14.96 -15.01 17.05
C ILE A 234 -14.85 -15.88 18.31
N LYS A 235 -14.32 -15.34 19.41
CA LYS A 235 -14.28 -16.01 20.72
C LYS A 235 -15.70 -16.30 21.26
N LYS A 236 -16.64 -15.35 21.13
CA LYS A 236 -18.05 -15.58 21.47
C LYS A 236 -18.62 -16.72 20.63
N TYR A 237 -18.39 -16.72 19.31
CA TYR A 237 -18.92 -17.76 18.42
C TYR A 237 -18.33 -19.15 18.71
N LEU A 238 -17.02 -19.24 18.98
CA LEU A 238 -16.37 -20.47 19.44
C LEU A 238 -16.99 -21.02 20.72
N THR A 239 -17.41 -20.13 21.62
CA THR A 239 -18.10 -20.50 22.86
C THR A 239 -19.50 -21.04 22.58
N LEU A 240 -20.26 -20.41 21.67
CA LEU A 240 -21.60 -20.84 21.28
C LEU A 240 -21.62 -22.22 20.63
N ILE A 241 -20.58 -22.58 19.84
CA ILE A 241 -20.48 -23.93 19.24
C ILE A 241 -19.81 -24.97 20.17
N GLY A 242 -19.62 -24.65 21.44
CA GLY A 242 -19.05 -25.58 22.43
C GLY A 242 -17.55 -25.86 22.29
N LYS A 243 -16.81 -25.06 21.51
CA LYS A 243 -15.36 -25.20 21.30
C LYS A 243 -14.51 -24.31 22.21
N SER A 244 -15.08 -23.75 23.28
CA SER A 244 -14.38 -22.83 24.18
C SER A 244 -13.13 -23.41 24.84
N LYS A 245 -13.09 -24.73 25.09
CA LYS A 245 -11.94 -25.43 25.70
C LYS A 245 -10.84 -25.78 24.70
N GLU A 246 -11.13 -25.78 23.41
CA GLU A 246 -10.14 -26.07 22.38
C GLU A 246 -9.13 -24.94 22.27
N LYS A 247 -7.87 -25.30 22.01
CA LYS A 247 -6.85 -24.33 21.67
C LYS A 247 -6.99 -23.95 20.19
N VAL A 248 -7.40 -22.72 19.93
CA VAL A 248 -7.60 -22.17 18.58
C VAL A 248 -6.65 -21.00 18.36
N ARG A 249 -5.87 -21.05 17.28
CA ARG A 249 -5.07 -19.90 16.84
C ARG A 249 -5.84 -19.12 15.79
N LEU A 250 -6.08 -17.83 16.05
CA LEU A 250 -6.75 -16.92 15.14
C LEU A 250 -5.72 -16.04 14.43
N HIS A 251 -5.66 -16.14 13.11
CA HIS A 251 -4.84 -15.30 12.25
C HIS A 251 -5.74 -14.28 11.55
N ILE A 252 -5.47 -12.99 11.75
CA ILE A 252 -6.14 -11.92 10.99
C ILE A 252 -5.13 -11.40 9.96
N VAL A 253 -5.50 -11.48 8.68
CA VAL A 253 -4.69 -11.08 7.53
C VAL A 253 -5.52 -10.19 6.60
N THR A 254 -4.89 -9.63 5.57
CA THR A 254 -5.61 -8.92 4.50
C THR A 254 -5.59 -9.72 3.21
N LEU A 255 -6.49 -9.37 2.29
CA LEU A 255 -6.52 -9.89 0.92
C LEU A 255 -5.19 -9.68 0.21
N LYS A 256 -4.55 -8.53 0.44
CA LYS A 256 -3.28 -8.14 -0.20
C LYS A 256 -2.05 -8.75 0.46
N SER A 257 -2.12 -9.09 1.75
CA SER A 257 -1.00 -9.64 2.52
C SER A 257 -1.46 -10.86 3.32
N ARG A 258 -1.77 -11.94 2.59
CA ARG A 258 -2.23 -13.22 3.19
C ARG A 258 -1.12 -14.00 3.88
N GLU A 259 0.14 -13.71 3.55
CA GLU A 259 1.32 -14.36 4.13
C GLU A 259 1.67 -13.77 5.51
N PHE A 260 1.49 -12.45 5.68
CA PHE A 260 1.85 -11.74 6.91
C PHE A 260 0.60 -11.33 7.70
N PRO A 261 0.37 -11.89 8.91
CA PRO A 261 -0.76 -11.51 9.72
C PRO A 261 -0.63 -10.09 10.27
N ILE A 262 -1.76 -9.40 10.36
CA ILE A 262 -1.93 -8.13 11.07
C ILE A 262 -1.75 -8.38 12.57
N LYS A 263 -2.48 -9.36 13.10
CA LYS A 263 -2.43 -9.83 14.48
C LYS A 263 -2.67 -11.33 14.51
N ILE A 264 -2.13 -11.97 15.53
CA ILE A 264 -2.41 -13.38 15.83
C ILE A 264 -2.82 -13.49 17.29
N TYR A 265 -3.88 -14.27 17.53
CA TYR A 265 -4.38 -14.57 18.87
C TYR A 265 -4.37 -16.06 19.14
N GLU A 266 -4.21 -16.40 20.41
CA GLU A 266 -4.49 -17.70 20.97
C GLU A 266 -5.78 -17.62 21.78
N ILE A 267 -6.76 -18.46 21.44
CA ILE A 267 -8.06 -18.54 22.12
C ILE A 267 -8.16 -19.92 22.77
N GLN A 268 -8.35 -19.94 24.09
CA GLN A 268 -8.51 -21.16 24.86
C GLN A 268 -9.23 -20.87 26.19
N TYR A 269 -10.11 -21.77 26.62
CA TYR A 269 -10.94 -21.63 27.83
C TYR A 269 -11.73 -20.31 27.89
N GLY A 270 -12.23 -19.85 26.74
CA GLY A 270 -12.93 -18.56 26.65
C GLY A 270 -12.05 -17.33 26.91
N GLN A 271 -10.74 -17.51 27.04
CA GLN A 271 -9.75 -16.43 27.15
C GLN A 271 -9.12 -16.18 25.79
N ILE A 272 -8.69 -14.93 25.57
CA ILE A 272 -7.98 -14.50 24.38
C ILE A 272 -6.63 -13.89 24.77
N LYS A 273 -5.57 -14.30 24.06
CA LYS A 273 -4.21 -13.79 24.25
C LYS A 273 -3.62 -13.37 22.91
N GLU A 274 -3.20 -12.11 22.80
CA GLU A 274 -2.40 -11.64 21.67
C GLU A 274 -1.02 -12.31 21.71
N ILE A 275 -0.62 -12.97 20.63
CA ILE A 275 0.71 -13.60 20.50
C ILE A 275 1.58 -12.91 19.45
N PHE A 276 0.98 -12.12 18.56
CA PHE A 276 1.69 -11.34 17.57
C PHE A 276 0.91 -10.09 17.17
N LYS A 277 1.63 -9.00 16.94
CA LYS A 277 1.13 -7.75 16.37
C LYS A 277 2.12 -7.21 15.35
N LEU A 278 1.64 -6.99 14.13
CA LEU A 278 2.43 -6.34 13.08
C LEU A 278 2.82 -4.93 13.56
N LYS A 279 4.08 -4.54 13.40
CA LYS A 279 4.59 -3.26 13.92
C LYS A 279 3.99 -2.02 13.25
N ASN A 280 3.55 -2.14 11.99
CA ASN A 280 2.92 -1.06 11.24
C ASN A 280 1.86 -1.63 10.28
N ILE A 281 0.59 -1.28 10.49
CA ILE A 281 -0.57 -1.79 9.73
C ILE A 281 -0.81 -1.05 8.41
N ARG A 282 -0.13 0.07 8.14
CA ARG A 282 -0.42 0.87 6.94
C ARG A 282 -0.20 0.04 5.67
N GLU A 283 -1.16 0.15 4.78
CA GLU A 283 -1.13 -0.53 3.49
C GLU A 283 0.10 -0.05 2.72
N SER A 284 1.01 -0.98 2.43
CA SER A 284 1.83 -0.83 1.24
C SER A 284 0.97 -1.24 0.07
N GLU A 285 0.20 -0.31 -0.47
CA GLU A 285 -0.56 -0.61 -1.66
C GLU A 285 0.41 -1.05 -2.75
N ASP A 286 0.07 -2.17 -3.37
CA ASP A 286 0.59 -2.52 -4.68
C ASP A 286 0.24 -1.36 -5.61
N VAL A 287 1.27 -0.60 -5.99
CA VAL A 287 1.18 0.64 -6.78
C VAL A 287 0.59 0.42 -8.18
N PHE A 288 0.17 -0.81 -8.50
CA PHE A 288 -0.52 -1.18 -9.73
C PHE A 288 -1.88 -0.49 -9.92
N GLU A 289 -2.66 -0.19 -8.88
CA GLU A 289 -3.90 0.60 -9.08
C GLU A 289 -3.61 2.06 -9.47
N ILE A 290 -2.53 2.65 -8.93
CA ILE A 290 -2.01 3.96 -9.36
C ILE A 290 -1.52 3.91 -10.82
N ILE A 291 -0.96 2.77 -11.26
CA ILE A 291 -0.52 2.55 -12.66
C ILE A 291 -1.71 2.61 -13.64
N PHE A 292 -2.93 2.25 -13.25
CA PHE A 292 -4.11 2.29 -14.14
C PHE A 292 -4.89 3.61 -14.10
N LEU A 293 -4.88 4.33 -12.98
CA LEU A 293 -5.57 5.63 -12.83
C LEU A 293 -4.85 6.79 -13.53
N ILE A 294 -3.55 6.66 -13.78
CA ILE A 294 -2.73 7.73 -14.37
C ILE A 294 -2.86 7.76 -15.92
N PRO A 295 -2.75 6.63 -16.66
CA PRO A 295 -2.90 6.63 -18.12
C PRO A 295 -4.27 7.11 -18.61
N SER A 296 -5.36 6.82 -17.89
CA SER A 296 -6.71 7.26 -18.28
C SER A 296 -6.87 8.78 -18.25
N ILE A 297 -6.10 9.50 -17.43
CA ILE A 297 -6.03 10.97 -17.42
C ILE A 297 -5.14 11.50 -18.58
N PHE A 298 -4.17 10.72 -19.05
CA PHE A 298 -3.22 11.13 -20.10
C PHE A 298 -3.65 10.81 -21.53
N ILE A 299 -4.52 9.83 -21.75
CA ILE A 299 -5.00 9.46 -23.11
C ILE A 299 -6.03 10.48 -23.66
N GLY A 300 -6.57 11.36 -22.81
CA GLY A 300 -7.54 12.40 -23.22
C GLY A 300 -6.95 13.68 -23.82
N GLN A 301 -5.63 13.93 -23.78
CA GLN A 301 -5.04 15.12 -24.39
C GLN A 301 -4.34 14.79 -25.71
N ARG A 302 -5.15 14.68 -26.77
CA ARG A 302 -4.66 14.81 -28.16
C ARG A 302 -3.98 16.18 -28.32
N TYR A 303 -2.72 16.18 -28.73
CA TYR A 303 -2.03 17.29 -29.39
C TYR A 303 -1.96 17.01 -30.87
#